data_AF-A0A7V9ZKV1-F1
#
_entry.id   AF-A0A7V9ZKV1-F1
#
_cell.length_a   1.000
_cell.length_b   1.000
_cell.length_c   1.000
_cell.angle_alpha   90.00
_cell.angle_beta   90.00
_cell.angle_gamma   90.00
#
_symmetry.space_group_name_H-M   'P 1'
#
loop_
_entity.id
_entity.type
_entity.pdbx_description
1 polymer ?
#
loop_
_entity_poly.entity_id
_entity_poly.type
_entity_poly.pdbx_seq_one_letter_code
_entity_poly.pdbx_strand_id
1 'polypeptide(L)'
;MTVDTMLVVALGVVTGAAISAVKWSDTRFNKDEVENNERGYAPDRPLPQKEGVLIPDTDAPHTQLGLRSGRRGRYRQAREFDKDGKPLRDINFTDHSRPHEHTKPHQHPREENPTGGTRTREAGEPLPGWQYE
;
A
#
# COMPACT_ATOMS: atom_id res chain seq x y z
N MET A 1 -44.74 23.20 1.49
CA MET A 1 -44.72 24.24 2.53
C MET A 1 -45.20 23.59 3.81
N THR A 2 -44.28 23.51 4.78
CA THR A 2 -44.34 23.17 6.22
C THR A 2 -45.57 22.48 6.81
N VAL A 3 -45.35 21.30 7.38
CA VAL A 3 -46.17 20.70 8.45
C VAL A 3 -45.45 20.83 9.80
N ASP A 4 -46.29 20.95 10.83
CA ASP A 4 -46.07 21.08 12.27
C ASP A 4 -45.09 20.10 12.92
N THR A 5 -44.56 20.45 14.10
CA THR A 5 -45.01 19.92 15.43
C THR A 5 -43.87 20.09 16.46
N MET A 6 -44.19 20.72 17.60
CA MET A 6 -43.35 20.74 18.81
C MET A 6 -43.46 19.43 19.61
N LEU A 7 -42.36 18.95 20.23
CA LEU A 7 -42.43 18.05 21.40
C LEU A 7 -41.22 18.19 22.36
N VAL A 8 -41.46 18.97 23.43
CA VAL A 8 -41.26 18.72 24.87
C VAL A 8 -40.17 17.73 25.39
N VAL A 9 -39.20 18.32 26.12
CA VAL A 9 -38.60 17.98 27.45
C VAL A 9 -37.86 16.64 27.67
N ALA A 10 -36.62 16.77 28.15
CA ALA A 10 -36.13 15.98 29.30
C ALA A 10 -35.16 16.83 30.15
N LEU A 11 -35.64 17.26 31.32
CA LEU A 11 -34.82 17.63 32.46
C LEU A 11 -34.08 16.38 32.93
N GLY A 12 -32.75 16.40 32.88
CA GLY A 12 -31.89 15.40 33.47
C GLY A 12 -30.81 16.08 34.29
N VAL A 13 -31.04 16.21 35.60
CA VAL A 13 -29.96 16.46 36.55
C VAL A 13 -29.15 15.17 36.61
N VAL A 14 -27.95 15.17 36.01
CA VAL A 14 -26.95 14.15 36.27
C VAL A 14 -25.95 14.74 37.25
N THR A 15 -26.10 14.35 38.50
CA THR A 15 -25.13 14.50 39.58
C THR A 15 -23.77 13.93 39.17
N GLY A 16 -22.71 14.61 39.57
CA GLY A 16 -21.36 14.43 39.05
C GLY A 16 -20.84 12.99 39.08
N ALA A 17 -20.41 12.55 37.90
CA ALA A 17 -19.23 11.71 37.74
C ALA A 17 -18.30 12.49 36.79
N ALA A 18 -17.09 12.81 37.25
CA ALA A 18 -16.07 13.36 36.38
C ALA A 18 -15.70 12.28 35.36
N ILE A 19 -16.30 12.36 34.17
CA ILE A 19 -15.78 11.64 33.01
C ILE A 19 -14.46 12.33 32.68
N SER A 20 -13.36 11.70 33.08
CA SER A 20 -12.02 12.09 32.62
C SER A 20 -12.06 12.16 31.10
N ALA A 21 -12.03 13.37 30.56
CA ALA A 21 -11.82 13.58 29.15
C ALA A 21 -10.48 12.91 28.81
N VAL A 22 -10.55 11.76 28.14
CA VAL A 22 -9.40 11.23 27.42
C VAL A 22 -9.03 12.33 26.45
N LYS A 23 -7.98 13.08 26.76
CA LYS A 23 -7.35 13.96 25.79
C LYS A 23 -6.88 13.03 24.68
N TRP A 24 -7.64 13.01 23.59
CA TRP A 24 -7.10 12.61 22.30
C TRP A 24 -5.98 13.61 22.06
N SER A 25 -4.76 13.22 22.43
CA SER A 25 -3.57 13.95 22.06
C SER A 25 -3.62 14.00 20.54
N ASP A 26 -3.82 15.20 20.01
CA ASP A 26 -3.71 15.49 18.59
C ASP A 26 -2.50 14.75 18.05
N THR A 27 -2.73 13.65 17.35
CA THR A 27 -1.76 13.12 16.40
C THR A 27 -1.74 14.17 15.30
N ARG A 28 -1.03 15.28 15.56
CA ARG A 28 -0.68 16.24 14.54
C ARG A 28 0.16 15.44 13.58
N PHE A 29 -0.45 15.02 12.47
CA PHE A 29 0.28 14.59 11.30
C PHE A 29 1.32 15.68 11.06
N ASN A 30 2.58 15.31 11.30
CA ASN A 30 3.65 16.28 11.27
C ASN A 30 3.70 16.80 9.84
N LYS A 31 3.35 18.07 9.64
CA LYS A 31 3.28 18.66 8.31
C LYS A 31 4.62 18.54 7.57
N ASP A 32 5.71 18.43 8.33
CA ASP A 32 7.07 18.21 7.86
C ASP A 32 7.31 16.80 7.24
N GLU A 33 6.50 15.78 7.56
CA GLU A 33 6.52 14.50 6.84
C GLU A 33 5.81 14.60 5.49
N VAL A 34 4.80 15.47 5.39
CA VAL A 34 4.02 15.68 4.15
C VAL A 34 4.79 16.54 3.14
N GLU A 35 5.68 17.42 3.60
CA GLU A 35 6.41 18.35 2.71
C GLU A 35 7.74 17.80 2.17
N ASN A 36 8.25 16.66 2.67
CA ASN A 36 9.43 15.99 2.09
C ASN A 36 9.05 15.07 0.90
N ASN A 37 8.50 15.68 -0.16
CA ASN A 37 8.28 15.07 -1.48
C ASN A 37 9.55 14.40 -2.05
N GLU A 38 10.75 14.80 -1.61
CA GLU A 38 12.01 14.22 -2.07
C GLU A 38 12.16 12.72 -1.72
N ARG A 39 11.49 12.22 -0.66
CA ARG A 39 11.57 10.81 -0.25
C ARG A 39 10.59 9.89 -0.98
N GLY A 40 9.62 10.45 -1.71
CA GLY A 40 8.55 9.77 -2.46
C GLY A 40 7.64 8.85 -1.63
N TYR A 41 6.62 8.25 -2.26
CA TYR A 41 5.54 7.49 -1.59
C TYR A 41 5.94 6.12 -1.00
N ALA A 42 7.20 5.73 -1.11
CA ALA A 42 7.69 4.42 -0.66
C ALA A 42 9.02 4.60 0.08
N PRO A 43 9.39 3.67 0.98
CA PRO A 43 10.67 3.76 1.66
C PRO A 43 11.85 3.69 0.67
N ASP A 44 12.89 4.49 0.89
CA ASP A 44 14.16 4.42 0.15
C ASP A 44 15.02 3.25 0.69
N ARG A 45 14.55 2.03 0.43
CA ARG A 45 15.25 0.78 0.72
C ARG A 45 15.07 -0.20 -0.43
N PRO A 46 16.02 -1.10 -0.70
CA PRO A 46 15.79 -2.20 -1.63
C PRO A 46 14.66 -3.12 -1.13
N LEU A 47 13.91 -3.72 -2.04
CA LEU A 47 13.01 -4.82 -1.69
C LEU A 47 13.84 -6.01 -1.14
N PRO A 48 13.57 -6.50 0.07
CA PRO A 48 14.24 -7.67 0.64
C PRO A 48 14.30 -8.87 -0.30
N GLN A 49 15.52 -9.34 -0.52
CA GLN A 49 15.83 -10.51 -1.32
C GLN A 49 17.19 -11.06 -0.89
N LYS A 50 17.32 -12.39 -0.83
CA LYS A 50 18.59 -13.08 -0.60
C LYS A 50 18.74 -14.22 -1.60
N GLU A 51 19.83 -14.24 -2.36
CA GLU A 51 20.13 -15.35 -3.29
C GLU A 51 18.99 -15.71 -4.25
N GLY A 52 18.28 -14.69 -4.76
CA GLY A 52 17.12 -14.91 -5.63
C GLY A 52 15.79 -15.07 -4.89
N VAL A 53 15.81 -15.47 -3.62
CA VAL A 53 14.63 -15.68 -2.77
C VAL A 53 14.06 -14.36 -2.29
N LEU A 54 12.77 -14.13 -2.55
CA LEU A 54 12.07 -12.93 -2.12
C LEU A 54 11.67 -13.08 -0.66
N ILE A 55 12.06 -12.11 0.17
CA ILE A 55 11.82 -12.19 1.61
C ILE A 55 10.63 -11.27 1.95
N PRO A 56 9.57 -11.77 2.61
CA PRO A 56 8.50 -10.94 3.13
C PRO A 56 8.99 -10.12 4.34
N ASP A 57 8.44 -8.91 4.54
CA ASP A 57 8.71 -8.12 5.75
C ASP A 57 7.99 -8.67 6.99
N THR A 58 6.90 -9.41 6.78
CA THR A 58 6.04 -9.97 7.84
C THR A 58 5.38 -11.28 7.37
N ASP A 59 4.98 -12.12 8.33
CA ASP A 59 4.34 -13.41 8.07
C ASP A 59 2.85 -13.29 7.70
N ALA A 60 2.24 -12.13 7.88
CA ALA A 60 0.86 -11.87 7.48
C ALA A 60 0.75 -11.51 5.98
N PRO A 61 -0.39 -11.72 5.30
CA PRO A 61 -0.62 -11.20 3.96
C PRO A 61 -0.41 -9.69 3.90
N HIS A 62 0.44 -9.22 2.99
CA HIS A 62 0.78 -7.81 2.89
C HIS A 62 1.30 -7.43 1.51
N THR A 63 1.38 -6.12 1.27
CA THR A 63 2.14 -5.55 0.17
C THR A 63 3.37 -4.83 0.73
N GLN A 64 4.53 -5.19 0.22
CA GLN A 64 5.80 -4.59 0.56
C GLN A 64 6.19 -3.53 -0.48
N LEU A 65 6.51 -2.31 -0.02
CA LEU A 65 7.02 -1.22 -0.86
C LEU A 65 8.53 -1.10 -0.73
N GLY A 66 9.20 -0.84 -1.84
CA GLY A 66 10.63 -0.56 -1.87
C GLY A 66 11.15 -0.23 -3.26
N LEU A 67 12.47 -0.23 -3.39
CA LEU A 67 13.19 -0.01 -4.63
C LEU A 67 13.67 -1.32 -5.24
N ARG A 68 13.65 -1.37 -6.57
CA ARG A 68 14.28 -2.41 -7.36
C ARG A 68 15.26 -1.79 -8.34
N SER A 69 16.40 -2.45 -8.51
CA SER A 69 17.38 -2.08 -9.53
C SER A 69 16.97 -2.65 -10.88
N GLY A 70 17.00 -1.81 -11.91
CA GLY A 70 16.88 -2.21 -13.31
C GLY A 70 18.01 -1.64 -14.15
N ARG A 71 18.00 -1.99 -15.45
CA ARG A 71 19.03 -1.55 -16.40
C ARG A 71 19.18 -0.03 -16.51
N ARG A 72 18.10 0.72 -16.27
CA ARG A 72 18.04 2.19 -16.40
C ARG A 72 18.00 2.91 -15.06
N GLY A 73 18.33 2.23 -13.96
CA GLY A 73 18.33 2.81 -12.62
C GLY A 73 17.37 2.12 -11.66
N ARG A 74 17.26 2.69 -10.46
CA ARG A 74 16.36 2.21 -9.41
C ARG A 74 14.94 2.74 -9.65
N TYR A 75 13.93 1.91 -9.40
CA TYR A 75 12.53 2.30 -9.48
C TYR A 75 11.75 1.74 -8.30
N ARG A 76 10.65 2.41 -7.95
CA ARG A 76 9.72 1.96 -6.91
C ARG A 76 8.89 0.80 -7.43
N GLN A 77 8.75 -0.23 -6.60
CA GLN A 77 7.99 -1.44 -6.89
C GLN A 77 7.24 -1.86 -5.61
N ALA A 78 6.01 -2.32 -5.80
CA ALA A 78 5.25 -3.05 -4.78
C ALA A 78 5.40 -4.56 -5.03
N ARG A 79 5.46 -5.36 -3.96
CA ARG A 79 5.40 -6.82 -4.02
C ARG A 79 4.35 -7.34 -3.07
N GLU A 80 3.40 -8.09 -3.58
CA GLU A 80 2.32 -8.68 -2.80
C GLU A 80 2.70 -10.10 -2.35
N PHE A 81 2.39 -10.43 -1.11
CA PHE A 81 2.59 -11.74 -0.50
C PHE A 81 1.26 -12.30 0.04
N ASP A 82 1.05 -13.59 -0.13
CA ASP A 82 -0.09 -14.31 0.46
C ASP A 82 0.15 -14.66 1.94
N LYS A 83 -0.82 -15.33 2.55
CA LYS A 83 -0.80 -15.78 3.95
C LYS A 83 0.31 -16.78 4.27
N ASP A 84 0.90 -17.41 3.26
CA ASP A 84 1.95 -18.40 3.41
C ASP A 84 3.33 -17.77 3.13
N GLY A 85 3.39 -16.43 3.04
CA GLY A 85 4.60 -15.68 2.72
C GLY A 85 5.09 -15.88 1.29
N LYS A 86 4.26 -16.41 0.39
CA LYS A 86 4.64 -16.60 -1.02
C LYS A 86 4.30 -15.35 -1.82
N PRO A 87 5.19 -14.89 -2.72
CA PRO A 87 4.92 -13.71 -3.52
C PRO A 87 3.86 -14.03 -4.58
N LEU A 88 2.88 -13.14 -4.75
CA LEU A 88 1.79 -13.27 -5.72
C LEU A 88 2.02 -12.47 -7.00
N ARG A 89 2.51 -11.24 -6.86
CA ARG A 89 2.83 -10.35 -7.99
C ARG A 89 3.77 -9.23 -7.57
N ASP A 90 4.50 -8.70 -8.54
CA ASP A 90 5.14 -7.39 -8.42
C ASP A 90 4.31 -6.34 -9.17
N ILE A 91 4.17 -5.13 -8.63
CA ILE A 91 3.55 -3.99 -9.31
C ILE A 91 4.61 -2.93 -9.57
N ASN A 92 4.77 -2.56 -10.83
CA ASN A 92 5.69 -1.55 -11.29
C ASN A 92 4.94 -0.23 -11.54
N PHE A 93 5.48 0.84 -10.96
CA PHE A 93 4.99 2.20 -11.17
C PHE A 93 5.77 2.93 -12.26
N THR A 94 6.52 2.20 -13.08
CA THR A 94 7.27 2.70 -14.24
C THR A 94 6.94 1.84 -15.44
N ASP A 95 7.21 2.34 -16.63
CA ASP A 95 7.14 1.62 -17.91
C ASP A 95 8.48 0.95 -18.30
N HIS A 96 9.48 0.99 -17.41
CA HIS A 96 10.88 0.65 -17.70
C HIS A 96 11.45 1.38 -18.91
N SER A 97 10.89 2.55 -19.23
CA SER A 97 11.15 3.33 -20.43
C SER A 97 10.92 2.51 -21.71
N ARG A 98 9.88 1.67 -21.68
CA ARG A 98 9.33 0.88 -22.78
C ARG A 98 7.80 1.07 -22.83
N PRO A 99 7.32 2.31 -23.07
CA PRO A 99 5.89 2.63 -22.97
C PRO A 99 5.00 1.85 -23.95
N HIS A 100 5.57 1.35 -25.05
CA HIS A 100 4.85 0.50 -26.00
C HIS A 100 4.70 -0.97 -25.53
N GLU A 101 5.55 -1.44 -24.61
CA GLU A 101 5.52 -2.81 -24.06
C GLU A 101 4.89 -2.86 -22.65
N HIS A 102 4.99 -1.76 -21.90
CA HIS A 102 4.56 -1.69 -20.51
C HIS A 102 3.73 -0.43 -20.26
N THR A 103 2.48 -0.63 -19.87
CA THR A 103 1.66 0.44 -19.32
C THR A 103 2.21 0.88 -17.96
N LYS A 104 1.82 2.07 -17.50
CA LYS A 104 2.19 2.58 -16.19
C LYS A 104 0.93 2.98 -15.43
N PRO A 105 0.64 2.37 -14.27
CA PRO A 105 1.33 1.24 -13.65
C PRO A 105 1.01 -0.12 -14.35
N HIS A 106 1.83 -1.15 -14.13
CA HIS A 106 1.57 -2.52 -14.62
C HIS A 106 1.95 -3.56 -13.55
N GLN A 107 1.44 -4.77 -13.67
CA GLN A 107 1.75 -5.87 -12.78
C GLN A 107 2.55 -6.98 -13.48
N HIS A 108 3.23 -7.79 -12.68
CA HIS A 108 3.86 -9.03 -13.09
C HIS A 108 3.42 -10.12 -12.12
N PRO A 109 2.45 -10.96 -12.51
CA PRO A 109 2.04 -12.14 -11.75
C PRO A 109 3.23 -13.06 -11.46
N ARG A 110 3.11 -13.84 -10.39
CA ARG A 110 4.08 -14.85 -10.03
C ARG A 110 3.48 -16.23 -9.99
N GLU A 111 4.01 -17.10 -10.83
CA GLU A 111 3.55 -18.48 -10.95
C GLU A 111 4.44 -19.45 -10.19
N GLU A 112 3.88 -20.60 -9.84
CA GLU A 112 4.65 -21.66 -9.21
C GLU A 112 5.77 -22.13 -10.13
N ASN A 113 6.98 -22.16 -9.60
CA ASN A 113 8.10 -22.69 -10.34
C ASN A 113 8.01 -24.23 -10.30
N PRO A 114 7.95 -24.92 -11.45
CA PRO A 114 7.83 -26.38 -11.50
C PRO A 114 8.98 -27.13 -10.78
N THR A 115 10.11 -26.45 -10.57
CA THR A 115 11.28 -27.00 -9.86
C THR A 115 11.26 -26.78 -8.36
N GLY A 116 10.21 -26.16 -7.80
CA GLY A 116 10.07 -25.89 -6.37
C GLY A 116 10.87 -24.67 -5.86
N GLY A 117 11.52 -23.92 -6.75
CA GLY A 117 12.24 -22.70 -6.42
C GLY A 117 11.36 -21.46 -6.25
N THR A 118 11.98 -20.27 -6.19
CA THR A 118 11.25 -19.00 -6.16
C THR A 118 10.28 -18.91 -7.33
N ARG A 119 9.03 -18.51 -7.06
CA ARG A 119 7.99 -18.31 -8.08
C ARG A 119 8.51 -17.48 -9.25
N THR A 120 8.25 -17.97 -10.46
CA THR A 120 8.62 -17.28 -11.70
C THR A 120 7.85 -15.97 -11.80
N ARG A 121 8.40 -15.02 -12.55
CA ARG A 121 7.78 -13.71 -12.74
C ARG A 121 7.36 -13.63 -14.19
N GLU A 122 6.06 -13.50 -14.41
CA GLU A 122 5.49 -13.48 -15.74
C GLU A 122 5.73 -12.13 -16.45
N ALA A 123 5.33 -12.09 -17.73
CA ALA A 123 5.33 -10.88 -18.52
C ALA A 123 4.52 -9.76 -17.83
N GLY A 124 4.85 -8.51 -18.19
CA GLY A 124 4.15 -7.37 -17.63
C GLY A 124 2.76 -7.24 -18.28
N GLU A 125 1.72 -7.11 -17.46
CA GLU A 125 0.36 -6.91 -17.92
C GLU A 125 -0.31 -5.70 -17.24
N PRO A 126 -1.32 -5.08 -17.86
CA PRO A 126 -2.08 -4.01 -17.23
C PRO A 126 -2.67 -4.44 -15.88
N LEU A 127 -2.72 -3.52 -14.93
CA LEU A 127 -3.41 -3.68 -13.67
C LEU A 127 -4.92 -3.78 -13.89
N PRO A 128 -5.57 -4.85 -13.43
CA PRO A 128 -7.02 -4.99 -13.50
C PRO A 128 -7.73 -3.84 -12.78
N GLY A 129 -8.72 -3.24 -13.44
CA GLY A 129 -9.51 -2.14 -12.87
C GLY A 129 -8.80 -0.78 -12.84
N TRP A 130 -7.55 -0.68 -13.30
CA TRP A 130 -6.88 0.60 -13.47
C TRP A 130 -7.35 1.28 -14.76
N GLN A 131 -7.70 2.56 -14.69
CA GLN A 131 -8.04 3.36 -15.86
C GLN A 131 -6.74 3.95 -16.43
N TYR A 132 -6.42 3.56 -17.65
CA TYR A 132 -5.27 4.09 -18.39
C TYR A 132 -5.73 5.27 -19.23
N GLU A 133 -5.00 6.38 -19.14
CA GLU A 133 -5.20 7.60 -19.93
C GLU A 133 -4.43 7.53 -21.26
#